data_AF-Q2LR31-F1
#
_entry.id   AF-Q2LR31-F1
#
_cell.length_a   1.000
_cell.length_b   1.000
_cell.length_c   1.000
_cell.angle_alpha   90.00
_cell.angle_beta   90.00
_cell.angle_gamma   90.00
#
_symmetry.space_group_name_H-M   'P 1'
#
loop_
_entity.id
_entity.type
_entity.pdbx_description
1 polymer ?
#
loop_
_entity_poly.entity_id
_entity_poly.type
_entity_poly.pdbx_seq_one_letter_code
_entity_poly.pdbx_strand_id
1 'polypeptide(L)'
;MLCQTIKKGTDCGFMTKKGCTYEGGACNPIVDSCVGCNKIAEFESGQYCKLYPEPALKWLKGKCPSASHVKLEIKEAQQINPLKASKRSSKKK
;
A
#
# COMPACT_ATOMS: atom_id res chain seq x y z
N MET A 1 4.62 15.80 9.23
CA MET A 1 4.94 17.09 8.56
C MET A 1 3.82 17.35 7.56
N LEU A 2 3.17 18.51 7.64
CA LEU A 2 1.98 18.80 6.82
C LEU A 2 2.37 18.94 5.34
N CYS A 3 1.61 18.33 4.44
CA CYS A 3 1.73 18.55 3.00
C CYS A 3 1.31 20.00 2.68
N GLN A 4 2.06 20.69 1.82
CA GLN A 4 1.78 22.06 1.39
C GLN A 4 1.40 22.16 -0.10
N THR A 5 1.56 21.07 -0.86
CA THR A 5 1.32 21.05 -2.31
C THR A 5 -0.13 20.68 -2.61
N ILE A 6 -0.47 19.39 -2.47
CA ILE A 6 -1.76 18.85 -2.92
C ILE A 6 -2.73 18.63 -1.76
N LYS A 7 -2.25 18.03 -0.68
CA LYS A 7 -3.07 17.73 0.50
C LYS A 7 -2.80 18.73 1.60
N LYS A 8 -3.04 20.02 1.33
CA LYS A 8 -2.71 21.12 2.25
C LYS A 8 -3.22 20.81 3.66
N GLY A 9 -2.33 20.77 4.65
CA GLY A 9 -2.70 20.48 6.04
C GLY A 9 -2.92 19.01 6.39
N THR A 10 -2.68 18.06 5.48
CA THR A 10 -2.69 16.62 5.79
C THR A 10 -1.31 16.17 6.22
N ASP A 11 -1.21 15.36 7.28
CA ASP A 11 0.07 14.79 7.68
C ASP A 11 0.64 13.88 6.58
N CYS A 12 1.84 14.22 6.13
CA CYS A 12 2.52 13.57 5.02
C CYS A 12 3.94 13.21 5.45
N GLY A 13 4.20 11.91 5.61
CA GLY A 13 5.54 11.39 5.92
C GLY A 13 6.56 11.59 4.80
N PHE A 14 6.11 11.97 3.59
CA PHE A 14 6.95 12.23 2.43
C PHE A 14 7.29 13.71 2.24
N MET A 15 6.76 14.58 3.10
CA MET A 15 7.05 16.01 3.05
C MET A 15 8.30 16.29 3.89
N THR A 16 9.30 16.90 3.27
CA THR A 16 10.54 17.34 3.94
C THR A 16 10.66 18.87 3.86
N LYS A 17 11.66 19.44 4.54
CA LYS A 17 11.96 20.89 4.46
C LYS A 17 12.26 21.37 3.04
N LYS A 18 12.72 20.48 2.15
CA LYS A 18 13.03 20.78 0.74
C LYS A 18 11.84 20.55 -0.21
N GLY A 19 10.68 20.13 0.31
CA GLY A 19 9.51 19.75 -0.49
C GLY A 19 9.18 18.26 -0.40
N CYS A 20 8.27 17.81 -1.26
CA CYS A 20 7.90 16.40 -1.36
C CYS A 20 9.06 15.60 -1.97
N THR A 21 9.43 14.48 -1.35
CA THR A 21 10.57 13.63 -1.80
C THR A 21 10.26 12.82 -3.07
N TYR A 22 9.11 13.03 -3.69
CA TYR A 22 8.70 12.29 -4.88
C TYR A 22 9.15 12.98 -6.17
N GLU A 23 9.30 12.19 -7.24
CA GLU A 23 9.64 12.70 -8.56
C GLU A 23 8.56 13.67 -9.04
N GLY A 24 8.94 14.93 -9.28
CA GLY A 24 8.01 16.02 -9.62
C GLY A 24 7.56 16.90 -8.44
N GLY A 25 8.02 16.62 -7.21
CA GLY A 25 7.78 17.50 -6.04
C GLY A 25 6.32 17.56 -5.56
N ALA A 26 5.44 16.74 -6.11
CA ALA A 26 4.02 16.67 -5.76
C ALA A 26 3.49 15.23 -5.85
N CYS A 27 2.29 14.98 -5.31
CA CYS A 27 1.63 13.68 -5.44
C CYS A 27 0.96 13.56 -6.84
N ASN A 28 0.93 12.36 -7.38
CA ASN A 28 0.21 12.04 -8.61
C ASN A 28 -1.21 11.54 -8.30
N PRO A 29 -2.18 11.83 -9.19
CA PRO A 29 -3.57 11.41 -9.01
C PRO A 29 -3.71 9.88 -9.03
N ILE A 30 -4.86 9.39 -8.57
CA ILE A 30 -5.18 7.96 -8.63
C ILE A 30 -5.25 7.45 -10.08
N VAL A 31 -4.94 6.16 -10.25
CA VAL A 31 -5.11 5.44 -11.53
C VAL A 31 -6.40 4.61 -11.50
N ASP A 32 -6.89 4.14 -12.64
CA ASP A 32 -8.10 3.30 -12.73
C ASP A 32 -8.05 2.07 -11.82
N SER A 33 -6.86 1.48 -11.66
CA SER A 33 -6.67 0.35 -10.76
C SER A 33 -6.86 0.69 -9.28
N CYS A 34 -6.83 1.97 -8.89
CA CYS A 34 -7.08 2.38 -7.52
C CYS A 34 -8.58 2.53 -7.19
N VAL A 35 -9.46 2.62 -8.20
CA VAL A 35 -10.89 2.88 -8.01
C VAL A 35 -11.51 1.83 -7.08
N GLY A 36 -12.25 2.29 -6.07
CA GLY A 36 -12.82 1.42 -5.03
C GLY A 36 -11.90 1.12 -3.84
N CYS A 37 -10.70 1.71 -3.76
CA CYS A 37 -9.87 1.61 -2.57
C CYS A 37 -10.29 2.62 -1.48
N ASN A 38 -10.50 2.16 -0.24
CA ASN A 38 -10.86 3.00 0.92
C ASN A 38 -9.82 4.08 1.29
N LYS A 39 -8.64 4.03 0.69
CA LYS A 39 -7.51 4.92 0.98
C LYS A 39 -7.40 6.09 0.01
N ILE A 40 -8.37 6.24 -0.90
CA ILE A 40 -8.49 7.41 -1.76
C ILE A 40 -9.11 8.56 -0.96
N ALA A 41 -8.58 9.76 -1.13
CA ALA A 41 -9.26 10.99 -0.75
C ALA A 41 -9.36 11.92 -1.94
N GLU A 42 -10.49 12.61 -2.00
CA GLU A 42 -10.72 13.70 -2.92
C GLU A 42 -10.24 15.00 -2.27
N PHE A 43 -9.49 15.78 -3.03
CA PHE A 43 -8.98 17.10 -2.68
C PHE A 43 -9.34 18.07 -3.81
N GLU A 44 -9.17 19.38 -3.63
CA GLU A 44 -9.44 20.38 -4.69
C GLU A 44 -8.70 20.10 -6.00
N SER A 45 -7.50 19.50 -5.93
CA SER A 45 -6.69 19.18 -7.09
C SER A 45 -7.12 17.88 -7.81
N GLY A 46 -8.06 17.12 -7.24
CA GLY A 46 -8.50 15.82 -7.73
C GLY A 46 -8.42 14.71 -6.69
N GLN A 47 -8.45 13.46 -7.15
CA GLN A 47 -8.43 12.28 -6.28
C GLN A 47 -7.01 11.73 -6.11
N TYR A 48 -6.60 11.53 -4.85
CA TYR A 48 -5.25 11.10 -4.50
C TYR A 48 -5.27 9.96 -3.48
N CYS A 49 -4.24 9.09 -3.54
CA CYS A 49 -4.05 8.09 -2.50
C CYS A 49 -3.51 8.75 -1.22
N LYS A 50 -4.13 8.47 -0.06
CA LYS A 50 -3.67 8.99 1.24
C LYS A 50 -2.28 8.44 1.62
N LEU A 51 -2.02 7.18 1.31
CA LEU A 51 -0.78 6.48 1.68
C LEU A 51 0.38 6.75 0.72
N TYR A 52 0.11 6.75 -0.59
CA TYR A 52 1.16 6.79 -1.59
C TYR A 52 1.06 8.09 -2.39
N PRO A 53 2.19 8.81 -2.55
CA PRO A 53 2.24 9.98 -3.41
C PRO A 53 2.10 9.60 -4.89
N GLU A 54 2.59 8.43 -5.35
CA GLU A 54 2.32 7.94 -6.70
C GLU A 54 1.73 6.52 -6.67
N PRO A 55 0.44 6.37 -7.04
CA PRO A 55 -0.18 5.06 -7.11
C PRO A 55 0.30 4.26 -8.33
N ALA A 56 0.60 4.89 -9.47
CA ALA A 56 1.01 4.21 -10.70
C ALA A 56 2.24 3.31 -10.51
N LEU A 57 3.30 3.79 -9.85
CA LEU A 57 4.50 2.99 -9.55
C LEU A 57 4.22 1.78 -8.65
N LYS A 58 3.17 1.83 -7.82
CA LYS A 58 2.78 0.70 -6.97
C LYS A 58 2.08 -0.39 -7.77
N TRP A 59 1.42 -0.03 -8.87
CA TRP A 59 0.79 -0.98 -9.78
C TRP A 59 1.74 -1.53 -10.85
N LEU A 60 2.80 -0.80 -11.20
CA LEU A 60 3.84 -1.24 -12.13
C LEU A 60 4.53 -2.54 -11.70
N LYS A 61 4.76 -2.72 -10.39
CA LYS A 61 5.38 -3.94 -9.83
C LYS A 61 4.36 -5.04 -9.48
N GLY A 62 3.08 -4.86 -9.82
CA GLY A 62 2.02 -5.82 -9.54
C GLY A 62 0.83 -5.19 -8.79
N LYS A 63 0.28 -5.88 -7.79
CA LYS A 63 -0.87 -5.38 -7.03
C LYS A 63 -0.39 -4.43 -5.93
N CYS A 64 -1.08 -3.30 -5.77
CA CYS A 64 -0.75 -2.37 -4.68
C CYS A 64 -0.92 -3.08 -3.31
N PRO A 65 0.10 -3.09 -2.44
CA PRO A 65 0.10 -3.87 -1.20
C PRO A 65 -0.90 -3.37 -0.15
N SER A 66 -1.42 -2.15 -0.32
CA SER A 66 -2.46 -1.57 0.54
C SER A 66 -3.82 -1.46 -0.16
N ALA A 67 -4.02 -2.10 -1.31
CA ALA A 67 -5.29 -2.08 -2.02
C ALA A 67 -6.33 -2.87 -1.25
N SER A 68 -7.25 -2.18 -0.57
CA SER A 68 -8.32 -2.83 0.21
C SER A 68 -9.35 -3.55 -0.67
N HIS A 69 -9.47 -3.18 -1.95
CA HIS A 69 -10.38 -3.81 -2.90
C HIS A 69 -9.75 -5.05 -3.58
N VAL A 70 -8.43 -5.16 -3.62
CA VAL A 70 -7.76 -6.35 -4.15
C VAL A 70 -7.69 -7.37 -3.04
N LYS A 71 -8.68 -8.27 -3.04
CA LYS A 71 -8.59 -9.48 -2.22
C LYS A 71 -7.42 -10.30 -2.78
N LEU A 72 -6.27 -10.22 -2.12
CA LEU A 72 -5.22 -11.20 -2.34
C LEU A 72 -5.83 -12.54 -1.94
N GLU A 73 -6.15 -13.37 -2.93
CA GLU A 73 -6.38 -14.78 -2.70
C GLU A 73 -5.05 -15.34 -2.19
N ILE A 74 -4.86 -15.26 -0.87
CA ILE A 74 -3.88 -16.07 -0.17
C ILE A 74 -4.37 -17.48 -0.40
N LYS A 75 -3.85 -18.14 -1.44
CA LYS A 75 -3.87 -19.60 -1.49
C LYS A 75 -3.05 -20.03 -0.28
N GLU A 76 -3.72 -20.23 0.85
CA GLU A 76 -3.22 -20.96 1.99
C GLU A 76 -2.96 -22.39 1.53
N ALA A 77 -1.88 -22.59 0.78
CA ALA A 77 -1.24 -23.88 0.65
C ALA A 77 -0.32 -24.08 1.87
N GLN A 78 -0.82 -23.82 3.08
CA GLN A 78 -0.20 -24.33 4.29
C GLN A 78 -0.64 -25.80 4.44
N GLN A 79 -0.22 -26.64 3.50
CA GLN A 79 -0.16 -28.09 3.69
C GLN A 79 0.93 -28.35 4.74
N ILE A 80 0.54 -28.23 6.01
CA ILE A 80 1.32 -28.77 7.11
C ILE A 80 1.27 -30.28 6.93
N ASN A 81 2.31 -30.82 6.29
CA ASN A 81 2.43 -32.25 6.04
C ASN A 81 2.38 -33.00 7.39
N PRO A 82 1.42 -33.92 7.62
CA PRO A 82 1.22 -34.60 8.92
C PRO A 82 2.45 -35.40 9.39
N LEU A 83 3.36 -35.73 8.47
CA LEU A 83 4.67 -36.34 8.76
C LEU A 83 5.59 -35.47 9.64
N LYS A 84 5.47 -34.13 9.59
CA LYS A 84 6.32 -33.21 10.40
C LYS A 84 5.82 -33.06 11.84
N ALA A 85 4.54 -33.35 12.09
CA ALA A 85 3.96 -33.41 13.44
C ALA A 85 4.39 -34.70 14.17
N SER A 86 4.38 -35.85 13.47
CA SER A 86 4.75 -37.13 14.08
C SER A 86 6.22 -37.24 14.45
N LYS A 87 7.13 -36.49 13.81
CA LYS A 87 8.56 -36.49 14.18
C LYS A 87 8.88 -35.64 15.42
N ARG A 88 7.99 -34.75 15.86
CA ARG A 88 8.18 -33.95 17.08
C ARG A 88 7.72 -34.68 18.35
N SER A 89 6.81 -35.64 18.25
CA SER A 89 6.38 -36.45 19.40
C SER A 89 7.42 -37.50 19.80
N SER A 90 8.20 -38.03 18.86
CA SER A 90 9.19 -39.08 19.14
C SER A 90 10.50 -38.60 19.81
N LYS A 91 10.70 -37.28 20.01
CA LYS A 91 11.88 -36.72 20.69
C LYS A 91 11.64 -36.42 22.18
N LYS A 92 10.45 -36.77 22.70
CA LYS A 92 10.12 -36.74 24.14
C LYS A 92 9.90 -38.18 24.64
N LYS A 93 10.95 -39.00 24.60
CA LYS A 93 11.11 -40.14 25.51
C LYS A 93 12.60 -40.39 25.72
#